data_AF-A0AA39ZWC4-F1
#
_entry.id   AF-A0AA39ZWC4-F1
#
_cell.length_a   1.000
_cell.length_b   1.000
_cell.length_c   1.000
_cell.angle_alpha   90.00
_cell.angle_beta   90.00
_cell.angle_gamma   90.00
#
_symmetry.space_group_name_H-M   'P 1'
#
loop_
_entity.id
_entity.type
_entity.pdbx_description
1 polymer ?
#
loop_
_entity_poly.entity_id
_entity_poly.type
_entity_poly.pdbx_seq_one_letter_code
_entity_poly.pdbx_strand_id
1 'polypeptide(L)'
;MKTLLFLISFIIGICSLLVCKETILEIATHSVSQLFATINNLNNNLTTAATANTPIPTDTNFQSHPLDLPPGVHLTTNAMSVSRAIRKVFLAVEQSEGAGARVRRSVGTPQLRNFSPFLMLDHFSVKPGAGFPDHPHRGQETITYLLHGGVDHEDFAGNKGTIGTGDLQFMTAGRGIMHAEMPRQNPDGSANVGLQLWVDLPQALKKCEPRYRDLRAAEVPQVEVDEGKVRVKVISGQSHGIDSVKDLAYTPVWILDIEIQPGGKITQPLPEGWNAFGYMLEGSATFGEKGNQTVVEQYHNVVFEPKGEVVHAEVDAGAERSGRFVLIAGTPLDQKVVQYGPFVLNSQEEVYQAFMDYQTHSNGFERAKGWESEIGKTMLH
;
A
#
# COMPACT_ATOMS: atom_id res chain seq x y z
N MET A 1 -70.10 12.16 -32.42
CA MET A 1 -69.46 12.70 -31.19
C MET A 1 -68.03 12.20 -30.98
N LYS A 2 -67.77 10.89 -30.90
CA LYS A 2 -66.40 10.36 -30.65
C LYS A 2 -65.36 10.72 -31.71
N THR A 3 -65.74 10.79 -32.99
CA THR A 3 -64.84 11.18 -34.10
C THR A 3 -64.47 12.67 -34.10
N LEU A 4 -65.37 13.53 -33.59
CA LEU A 4 -65.13 14.98 -33.50
C LEU A 4 -64.19 15.32 -32.33
N LEU A 5 -64.34 14.64 -31.20
CA LEU A 5 -63.42 14.78 -30.05
C LEU A 5 -61.99 14.30 -30.39
N PHE A 6 -61.86 13.24 -31.19
CA PHE A 6 -60.54 12.74 -31.60
C PHE A 6 -59.81 13.72 -32.52
N LEU A 7 -60.55 14.35 -33.44
CA LEU A 7 -60.00 15.37 -34.34
C LEU A 7 -59.56 16.63 -33.58
N ILE A 8 -60.33 17.05 -32.57
CA ILE A 8 -59.99 18.20 -31.73
C ILE A 8 -58.74 17.91 -30.87
N SER A 9 -58.64 16.74 -30.24
CA SER A 9 -57.44 16.36 -29.48
C SER A 9 -56.20 16.23 -30.37
N PHE A 10 -56.34 15.76 -31.60
CA PHE A 10 -55.24 15.66 -32.55
C PHE A 10 -54.75 17.04 -33.01
N ILE A 11 -55.66 17.98 -33.28
CA ILE A 11 -55.32 19.36 -33.63
C ILE A 11 -54.64 20.07 -32.45
N ILE A 12 -55.13 19.89 -31.23
CA ILE A 12 -54.49 20.46 -30.02
C ILE A 12 -53.09 19.88 -29.81
N GLY A 13 -52.87 18.58 -30.05
CA GLY A 13 -51.56 17.95 -29.98
C GLY A 13 -50.54 18.51 -30.99
N ILE A 14 -50.98 18.73 -32.23
CA ILE A 14 -50.14 19.34 -33.28
C ILE A 14 -49.84 20.81 -32.98
N CYS A 15 -50.84 21.58 -32.52
CA CYS A 15 -50.63 22.98 -32.14
C CYS A 15 -49.66 23.11 -30.95
N SER A 16 -49.74 22.22 -29.94
CA SER A 16 -48.79 22.21 -28.82
C SER A 16 -47.36 21.86 -29.24
N LEU A 17 -47.18 20.95 -30.21
CA LEU A 17 -45.87 20.61 -30.75
C LEU A 17 -45.26 21.75 -31.58
N LEU A 18 -46.09 22.52 -32.30
CA LEU A 18 -45.63 23.69 -33.06
C LEU A 18 -45.26 24.87 -32.14
N VAL A 19 -46.04 25.11 -31.08
CA VAL A 19 -45.75 26.16 -30.08
C VAL A 19 -44.51 25.82 -29.25
N CYS A 20 -44.33 24.56 -28.84
CA CYS A 20 -43.14 24.14 -28.10
C CYS A 20 -41.87 24.08 -28.96
N LYS A 21 -41.97 24.00 -30.29
CA LYS A 21 -40.80 23.91 -31.17
C LYS A 21 -39.95 25.19 -31.11
N GLU A 22 -40.59 26.37 -31.10
CA GLU A 22 -39.87 27.64 -31.00
C GLU A 22 -39.26 27.83 -29.62
N THR A 23 -39.99 27.47 -28.55
CA THR A 23 -39.49 27.58 -27.17
C THR A 23 -38.35 26.59 -26.88
N ILE A 24 -38.42 25.36 -27.41
CA ILE A 24 -37.34 24.37 -27.26
C ILE A 24 -36.11 24.80 -28.06
N LEU A 25 -36.28 25.40 -29.24
CA LEU A 25 -35.17 25.90 -30.05
C LEU A 25 -34.51 27.13 -29.42
N GLU A 26 -35.27 28.03 -28.80
CA GLU A 26 -34.73 29.13 -27.98
C GLU A 26 -33.98 28.64 -26.75
N ILE A 27 -34.52 27.67 -26.00
CA ILE A 27 -33.83 27.10 -24.83
C ILE A 27 -32.53 26.39 -25.25
N ALA A 28 -32.56 25.64 -26.36
CA ALA A 28 -31.38 24.95 -26.87
C ALA A 28 -30.31 25.94 -27.36
N THR A 29 -30.70 26.98 -28.12
CA THR A 29 -29.75 28.00 -28.60
C THR A 29 -29.18 28.83 -27.45
N HIS A 30 -29.98 29.18 -26.46
CA HIS A 30 -29.51 29.91 -25.28
C HIS A 30 -28.55 29.05 -24.44
N SER A 31 -28.84 27.76 -24.24
CA SER A 31 -27.98 26.83 -23.50
C SER A 31 -26.65 26.58 -24.21
N VAL A 32 -26.68 26.42 -25.54
CA VAL A 32 -25.47 26.26 -26.36
C VAL A 32 -24.64 27.55 -26.34
N SER A 33 -25.26 28.73 -26.42
CA SER A 33 -24.55 30.01 -26.35
C SER A 33 -23.85 30.23 -24.99
N GLN A 34 -24.49 29.84 -23.88
CA GLN A 34 -23.87 29.89 -22.55
C GLN A 34 -22.73 28.89 -22.41
N LEU A 35 -22.85 27.70 -23.01
CA LEU A 35 -21.77 26.71 -23.03
C LEU A 35 -20.56 27.24 -23.82
N PHE A 36 -20.78 27.84 -24.99
CA PHE A 36 -19.70 28.47 -25.78
C PHE A 36 -19.06 29.66 -25.06
N ALA A 37 -19.83 30.49 -24.36
CA ALA A 37 -19.29 31.59 -23.56
C ALA A 37 -18.43 31.08 -22.38
N THR A 38 -18.87 29.98 -21.75
CA THR A 38 -18.12 29.33 -20.64
C THR A 38 -16.82 28.71 -21.14
N ILE A 39 -16.85 28.01 -22.28
CA ILE A 39 -15.67 27.43 -22.93
C ILE A 39 -14.68 28.53 -23.36
N ASN A 40 -15.16 29.64 -23.93
CA ASN A 40 -14.30 30.77 -24.31
C ASN A 40 -13.68 31.47 -23.10
N ASN A 41 -14.40 31.60 -21.98
CA ASN A 41 -13.82 32.13 -20.74
C ASN A 41 -12.78 31.18 -20.13
N LEU A 42 -12.99 29.86 -20.21
CA LEU A 42 -11.99 28.86 -19.80
C LEU A 42 -10.73 28.94 -20.66
N ASN A 43 -10.87 29.03 -21.98
CA ASN A 43 -9.74 29.17 -22.90
C ASN A 43 -8.97 30.48 -22.70
N ASN A 44 -9.66 31.60 -22.48
CA ASN A 44 -9.01 32.87 -22.22
C ASN A 44 -8.22 32.84 -20.90
N ASN A 45 -8.75 32.21 -19.84
CA ASN A 45 -8.05 32.03 -18.57
C ASN A 45 -6.83 31.10 -18.70
N LEU A 46 -6.91 30.07 -19.54
CA LEU A 46 -5.78 29.18 -19.86
C LEU A 46 -4.68 29.91 -20.64
N THR A 47 -5.02 30.81 -21.57
CA THR A 47 -4.02 31.61 -22.31
C THR A 47 -3.34 32.69 -21.47
N THR A 48 -4.01 33.24 -20.44
CA THR A 48 -3.36 34.16 -19.48
C THR A 48 -2.48 33.45 -18.46
N ALA A 49 -2.70 32.16 -18.19
CA ALA A 49 -1.82 31.35 -17.33
C ALA A 49 -0.57 30.83 -18.05
N ALA A 50 -0.58 30.78 -19.39
CA ALA A 50 0.48 30.16 -20.20
C ALA A 50 1.67 31.08 -20.55
N THR A 51 1.81 32.27 -19.95
CA THR A 51 2.94 33.19 -20.21
C THR A 51 3.84 33.49 -19.02
N ALA A 52 3.67 32.79 -17.89
CA ALA A 52 4.64 32.81 -16.79
C ALA A 52 5.69 31.71 -17.00
N ASN A 53 6.72 32.00 -17.80
CA ASN A 53 7.97 31.22 -17.81
C ASN A 53 8.67 31.40 -16.47
N THR A 54 8.32 30.56 -15.51
CA THR A 54 9.05 30.39 -14.26
C THR A 54 9.74 29.02 -14.32
N PRO A 55 11.06 28.92 -14.04
CA PRO A 55 11.72 27.63 -13.99
C PRO A 55 11.01 26.74 -12.96
N ILE A 56 10.65 25.52 -13.38
CA ILE A 56 10.08 24.51 -12.49
C ILE A 56 11.15 24.18 -11.44
N PRO A 57 10.90 24.34 -10.13
CA PRO A 57 11.85 23.93 -9.11
C PRO A 57 11.93 22.40 -9.11
N THR A 58 13.13 21.86 -9.29
CA THR A 58 13.47 20.44 -9.11
C THR A 58 13.54 20.03 -7.64
N ASP A 59 12.71 20.62 -6.78
CA ASP A 59 12.72 20.32 -5.34
C ASP A 59 11.89 19.06 -5.07
N THR A 60 12.50 17.90 -5.32
CA THR A 60 12.15 16.60 -4.72
C THR A 60 12.60 16.53 -3.26
N ASN A 61 12.46 17.62 -2.49
CA ASN A 61 12.82 17.64 -1.09
C ASN A 61 11.72 16.92 -0.31
N PHE A 62 12.05 15.72 0.18
CA PHE A 62 11.33 15.00 1.22
C PHE A 62 11.35 15.90 2.46
N GLN A 63 10.38 16.82 2.58
CA GLN A 63 10.18 17.51 3.84
C GLN A 63 9.72 16.45 4.83
N SER A 64 10.52 16.22 5.88
CA SER A 64 10.18 15.34 7.00
C SER A 64 8.71 15.52 7.35
N HIS A 65 7.93 14.44 7.27
CA HIS A 65 6.51 14.54 7.56
C HIS A 65 6.36 14.94 9.04
N PRO A 66 5.36 15.77 9.41
CA PRO A 66 5.12 16.13 10.82
C PRO A 66 4.90 14.93 11.76
N LEU A 67 4.72 13.74 11.18
CA LEU A 67 4.46 12.47 11.84
C LEU A 67 5.72 11.60 12.02
N ASP A 68 6.86 11.96 11.43
CA ASP A 68 8.14 11.30 11.69
C ASP A 68 8.70 11.72 13.06
N LEU A 69 9.43 10.81 13.70
CA LEU A 69 10.25 11.21 14.84
C LEU A 69 11.29 12.25 14.37
N PRO A 70 11.58 13.29 15.17
CA PRO A 70 12.62 14.24 14.82
C PRO A 70 13.96 13.53 14.55
N PRO A 71 14.73 13.98 13.53
CA PRO A 71 16.02 13.37 13.22
C PRO A 71 16.95 13.29 14.45
N GLY A 72 17.49 12.11 14.72
CA GLY A 72 18.44 11.88 15.82
C GLY A 72 17.81 11.60 17.19
N VAL A 73 16.48 11.50 17.28
CA VAL A 73 15.81 11.04 18.51
C VAL A 73 15.80 9.50 18.53
N HIS A 74 16.70 8.93 19.32
CA HIS A 74 16.67 7.50 19.60
C HIS A 74 15.68 7.19 20.72
N LEU A 75 14.71 6.32 20.44
CA LEU A 75 13.86 5.80 21.50
C LEU A 75 14.72 4.92 22.43
N THR A 76 14.84 5.33 23.69
CA THR A 76 15.55 4.55 24.71
C THR A 76 14.57 3.70 25.48
N THR A 77 15.02 2.50 25.88
CA THR A 77 14.29 1.64 26.81
C THR A 77 14.82 1.86 28.21
N ASN A 78 13.90 1.94 29.18
CA ASN A 78 14.23 2.13 30.59
C ASN A 78 13.51 1.04 31.38
N ALA A 79 13.94 0.77 32.63
CA ALA A 79 13.28 -0.22 33.49
C ALA A 79 11.80 0.11 33.81
N MET A 80 11.36 1.34 33.51
CA MET A 80 9.99 1.81 33.71
C MET A 80 9.16 1.86 32.41
N SER A 81 9.73 1.44 31.28
CA SER A 81 9.04 1.49 29.99
C SER A 81 7.82 0.58 30.00
N VAL A 82 6.68 1.08 29.52
CA VAL A 82 5.42 0.34 29.58
C VAL A 82 5.34 -0.64 28.40
N SER A 83 5.23 -1.95 28.68
CA SER A 83 5.00 -2.96 27.64
C SER A 83 3.66 -2.75 26.95
N ARG A 84 3.65 -2.87 25.63
CA ARG A 84 2.41 -2.97 24.86
C ARG A 84 1.74 -4.31 25.16
N ALA A 85 0.45 -4.25 25.48
CA ALA A 85 -0.36 -5.44 25.67
C ALA A 85 -0.64 -6.13 24.33
N ILE A 86 -0.77 -7.46 24.33
CA ILE A 86 -1.24 -8.20 23.17
C ILE A 86 -2.75 -8.00 23.06
N ARG A 87 -3.19 -7.42 21.94
CA ARG A 87 -4.60 -7.26 21.60
C ARG A 87 -5.19 -8.56 21.06
N LYS A 88 -4.44 -9.25 20.20
CA LYS A 88 -4.91 -10.46 19.51
C LYS A 88 -3.76 -11.26 18.90
N VAL A 89 -3.93 -12.57 18.85
CA VAL A 89 -3.09 -13.48 18.03
C VAL A 89 -3.99 -14.27 17.10
N PHE A 90 -3.60 -14.44 15.84
CA PHE A 90 -4.34 -15.26 14.88
C PHE A 90 -3.46 -15.79 13.75
N LEU A 91 -3.83 -16.96 13.22
CA LEU A 91 -3.16 -17.59 12.08
C LEU A 91 -3.46 -16.84 10.77
N ALA A 92 -2.42 -16.55 9.98
CA ALA A 92 -2.58 -16.13 8.59
C ALA A 92 -2.88 -17.34 7.71
N VAL A 93 -4.10 -17.36 7.16
CA VAL A 93 -4.60 -18.47 6.36
C VAL A 93 -4.14 -18.32 4.91
N GLU A 94 -3.78 -19.43 4.30
CA GLU A 94 -3.36 -19.47 2.90
C GLU A 94 -4.56 -19.34 1.95
N GLN A 95 -4.41 -18.53 0.90
CA GLN A 95 -5.40 -18.29 -0.13
C GLN A 95 -4.72 -18.10 -1.49
N SER A 96 -5.52 -18.21 -2.56
CA SER A 96 -5.06 -17.94 -3.92
C SER A 96 -5.18 -16.46 -4.25
N GLU A 97 -4.20 -15.92 -4.97
CA GLU A 97 -4.16 -14.56 -5.48
C GLU A 97 -3.50 -14.52 -6.86
N GLY A 98 -3.63 -13.38 -7.56
CA GLY A 98 -3.03 -13.18 -8.88
C GLY A 98 -3.40 -14.29 -9.85
N ALA A 99 -2.40 -14.80 -10.58
CA ALA A 99 -2.53 -15.95 -11.45
C ALA A 99 -1.75 -17.13 -10.86
N GLY A 100 -2.46 -18.06 -10.21
CA GLY A 100 -1.87 -19.29 -9.65
C GLY A 100 -0.99 -19.09 -8.40
N ALA A 101 -0.85 -17.87 -7.88
CA ALA A 101 -0.04 -17.57 -6.71
C ALA A 101 -0.76 -17.96 -5.41
N ARG A 102 0.02 -18.32 -4.39
CA ARG A 102 -0.46 -18.66 -3.05
C ARG A 102 0.17 -17.71 -2.04
N VAL A 103 -0.68 -17.14 -1.19
CA VAL A 103 -0.27 -16.19 -0.16
C VAL A 103 -0.95 -16.52 1.17
N ARG A 104 -0.28 -16.23 2.28
CA ARG A 104 -0.89 -16.23 3.61
C ARG A 104 -1.21 -14.80 3.99
N ARG A 105 -2.50 -14.47 4.05
CA ARG A 105 -2.95 -13.10 4.37
C ARG A 105 -3.15 -12.95 5.87
N SER A 106 -2.52 -11.93 6.46
CA SER A 106 -2.66 -11.59 7.88
C SER A 106 -3.50 -10.33 8.08
N VAL A 107 -2.98 -9.16 7.71
CA VAL A 107 -3.71 -7.88 7.68
C VAL A 107 -4.63 -7.86 6.45
N GLY A 108 -5.80 -7.23 6.57
CA GLY A 108 -6.82 -7.17 5.50
C GLY A 108 -7.84 -8.31 5.54
N THR A 109 -7.63 -9.30 6.41
CA THR A 109 -8.61 -10.34 6.73
C THR A 109 -9.70 -9.82 7.67
N PRO A 110 -10.90 -10.44 7.75
CA PRO A 110 -11.93 -10.10 8.74
C PRO A 110 -11.42 -10.01 10.19
N GLN A 111 -10.34 -10.72 10.52
CA GLN A 111 -9.70 -10.74 11.82
C GLN A 111 -8.96 -9.44 12.15
N LEU A 112 -8.54 -8.67 11.13
CA LEU A 112 -7.76 -7.44 11.23
C LEU A 112 -7.99 -6.53 10.00
N ARG A 113 -9.25 -6.14 9.75
CA ARG A 113 -9.59 -5.10 8.76
C ARG A 113 -9.43 -3.71 9.38
N ASN A 114 -9.23 -2.69 8.53
CA ASN A 114 -9.17 -1.28 8.92
C ASN A 114 -8.08 -0.98 9.97
N PHE A 115 -6.92 -1.64 9.85
CA PHE A 115 -5.82 -1.49 10.80
C PHE A 115 -4.81 -0.45 10.32
N SER A 116 -5.23 0.83 10.31
CA SER A 116 -4.44 1.94 9.76
C SER A 116 -3.01 2.00 10.33
N PRO A 117 -1.99 2.32 9.52
CA PRO A 117 -2.05 2.59 8.08
C PRO A 117 -2.01 1.31 7.22
N PHE A 118 -2.07 0.13 7.82
CA PHE A 118 -1.89 -1.13 7.11
C PHE A 118 -3.19 -1.61 6.48
N LEU A 119 -3.12 -1.89 5.18
CA LEU A 119 -4.25 -2.35 4.38
C LEU A 119 -4.22 -3.85 4.18
N MET A 120 -3.01 -4.40 4.00
CA MET A 120 -2.79 -5.81 3.70
C MET A 120 -1.37 -6.21 4.08
N LEU A 121 -1.19 -7.45 4.55
CA LEU A 121 0.11 -8.11 4.59
C LEU A 121 -0.07 -9.54 4.12
N ASP A 122 0.60 -9.85 3.02
CA ASP A 122 0.68 -11.19 2.44
C ASP A 122 2.09 -11.75 2.59
N HIS A 123 2.18 -12.99 3.07
CA HIS A 123 3.39 -13.80 2.96
C HIS A 123 3.23 -14.74 1.77
N PHE A 124 3.95 -14.45 0.69
CA PHE A 124 3.84 -15.19 -0.56
C PHE A 124 4.91 -16.29 -0.68
N SER A 125 4.54 -17.38 -1.36
CA SER A 125 5.46 -18.44 -1.79
C SER A 125 5.05 -18.84 -3.20
N VAL A 126 5.78 -18.32 -4.21
CA VAL A 126 5.36 -18.37 -5.61
C VAL A 126 6.46 -18.94 -6.50
N LYS A 127 6.11 -19.93 -7.32
CA LYS A 127 6.99 -20.52 -8.32
C LYS A 127 6.78 -19.87 -9.70
N PRO A 128 7.78 -19.91 -10.60
CA PRO A 128 7.58 -19.60 -12.01
C PRO A 128 6.39 -20.36 -12.62
N GLY A 129 5.66 -19.71 -13.52
CA GLY A 129 4.37 -20.18 -14.04
C GLY A 129 3.16 -19.73 -13.21
N ALA A 130 3.39 -19.06 -12.08
CA ALA A 130 2.42 -18.29 -11.33
C ALA A 130 3.00 -16.90 -11.03
N GLY A 131 2.16 -15.94 -10.63
CA GLY A 131 2.62 -14.60 -10.30
C GLY A 131 1.51 -13.57 -10.24
N PHE A 132 1.91 -12.30 -10.35
CA PHE A 132 1.02 -11.16 -10.38
C PHE A 132 1.22 -10.43 -11.71
N PRO A 133 0.52 -10.86 -12.79
CA PRO A 133 0.61 -10.19 -14.08
C PRO A 133 0.02 -8.77 -14.00
N ASP A 134 0.01 -8.06 -15.12
CA ASP A 134 -0.43 -6.66 -15.25
C ASP A 134 -1.67 -6.33 -14.42
N HIS A 135 -1.48 -5.51 -13.39
CA HIS A 135 -2.54 -5.09 -12.50
C HIS A 135 -2.31 -3.65 -12.01
N PRO A 136 -3.38 -2.89 -11.75
CA PRO A 136 -3.26 -1.50 -11.34
C PRO A 136 -3.19 -1.36 -9.80
N HIS A 137 -2.75 -0.19 -9.32
CA HIS A 137 -2.93 0.29 -7.94
C HIS A 137 -3.19 1.80 -7.92
N ARG A 138 -3.89 2.33 -6.89
CA ARG A 138 -4.07 3.77 -6.67
C ARG A 138 -4.37 4.09 -5.20
N GLY A 139 -3.61 5.03 -4.65
CA GLY A 139 -3.84 5.60 -3.32
C GLY A 139 -3.12 4.90 -2.16
N GLN A 140 -2.23 3.95 -2.43
CA GLN A 140 -1.43 3.24 -1.43
C GLN A 140 0.06 3.18 -1.81
N GLU A 141 0.88 2.76 -0.87
CA GLU A 141 2.23 2.25 -1.10
C GLU A 141 2.24 0.72 -0.99
N THR A 142 2.98 0.04 -1.85
CA THR A 142 3.25 -1.39 -1.73
C THR A 142 4.73 -1.59 -1.41
N ILE A 143 5.01 -2.39 -0.39
CA ILE A 143 6.36 -2.68 0.06
C ILE A 143 6.59 -4.18 -0.08
N THR A 144 7.46 -4.53 -1.01
CA THR A 144 7.86 -5.92 -1.28
C THR A 144 9.16 -6.18 -0.54
N TYR A 145 9.21 -7.19 0.33
CA TYR A 145 10.44 -7.66 0.98
C TYR A 145 10.70 -9.12 0.61
N LEU A 146 11.79 -9.39 -0.10
CA LEU A 146 12.07 -10.75 -0.56
C LEU A 146 12.93 -11.52 0.43
N LEU A 147 12.40 -12.63 0.93
CA LEU A 147 13.06 -13.48 1.92
C LEU A 147 13.94 -14.56 1.26
N HIS A 148 13.55 -15.04 0.08
CA HIS A 148 14.29 -16.05 -0.69
C HIS A 148 13.95 -15.97 -2.19
N GLY A 149 14.98 -16.00 -3.03
CA GLY A 149 14.87 -16.10 -4.50
C GLY A 149 14.99 -14.75 -5.21
N GLY A 150 14.19 -14.54 -6.26
CA GLY A 150 14.09 -13.31 -7.03
C GLY A 150 12.69 -13.06 -7.60
N VAL A 151 12.25 -11.80 -7.61
CA VAL A 151 11.03 -11.36 -8.29
C VAL A 151 11.38 -10.25 -9.27
N ASP A 152 11.00 -10.41 -10.52
CA ASP A 152 11.09 -9.36 -11.54
C ASP A 152 9.86 -8.47 -11.47
N HIS A 153 10.07 -7.16 -11.62
CA HIS A 153 8.99 -6.19 -11.71
C HIS A 153 9.13 -5.35 -12.98
N GLU A 154 8.00 -4.92 -13.53
CA GLU A 154 7.91 -4.07 -14.71
C GLU A 154 6.65 -3.20 -14.64
N ASP A 155 6.76 -1.92 -14.98
CA ASP A 155 5.61 -1.00 -14.99
C ASP A 155 5.40 -0.27 -16.31
N PHE A 156 4.23 0.36 -16.44
CA PHE A 156 3.85 1.16 -17.60
C PHE A 156 4.60 2.50 -17.76
N ALA A 157 5.46 2.84 -16.80
CA ALA A 157 6.30 4.03 -16.83
C ALA A 157 7.70 3.71 -17.38
N GLY A 158 7.99 2.43 -17.61
CA GLY A 158 9.26 1.91 -18.12
C GLY A 158 10.24 1.48 -17.03
N ASN A 159 9.84 1.55 -15.75
CA ASN A 159 10.65 1.03 -14.66
C ASN A 159 10.60 -0.49 -14.66
N LYS A 160 11.75 -1.12 -14.46
CA LYS A 160 11.88 -2.56 -14.33
C LYS A 160 13.13 -2.94 -13.58
N GLY A 161 13.12 -4.11 -12.98
CA GLY A 161 14.25 -4.61 -12.21
C GLY A 161 13.96 -5.97 -11.58
N THR A 162 14.94 -6.45 -10.82
CA THR A 162 14.80 -7.65 -9.99
C THR A 162 14.98 -7.25 -8.53
N ILE A 163 14.05 -7.69 -7.69
CA ILE A 163 14.15 -7.69 -6.24
C ILE A 163 14.79 -9.04 -5.87
N GLY A 164 16.00 -9.03 -5.32
CA GLY A 164 16.72 -10.24 -4.90
C GLY A 164 16.51 -10.57 -3.42
N THR A 165 17.00 -11.72 -2.97
CA THR A 165 16.98 -12.10 -1.55
C THR A 165 17.53 -10.98 -0.66
N GLY A 166 16.72 -10.53 0.29
CA GLY A 166 17.05 -9.47 1.24
C GLY A 166 16.78 -8.06 0.72
N ASP A 167 16.51 -7.88 -0.58
CA ASP A 167 16.16 -6.59 -1.15
C ASP A 167 14.72 -6.21 -0.81
N LEU A 168 14.46 -4.90 -0.85
CA LEU A 168 13.14 -4.32 -0.75
C LEU A 168 12.83 -3.39 -1.90
N GLN A 169 11.55 -3.29 -2.21
CA GLN A 169 11.00 -2.27 -3.08
C GLN A 169 9.86 -1.55 -2.38
N PHE A 170 9.97 -0.23 -2.25
CA PHE A 170 8.90 0.65 -1.79
C PHE A 170 8.31 1.34 -3.02
N MET A 171 7.14 0.92 -3.46
CA MET A 171 6.42 1.52 -4.58
C MET A 171 5.31 2.41 -4.04
N THR A 172 5.37 3.71 -4.30
CA THR A 172 4.23 4.60 -4.11
C THR A 172 3.36 4.56 -5.36
N ALA A 173 2.11 4.09 -5.26
CA ALA A 173 1.18 4.05 -6.40
C ALA A 173 0.59 5.43 -6.72
N GLY A 174 0.35 6.26 -5.70
CA GLY A 174 -0.15 7.63 -5.85
C GLY A 174 -1.40 7.69 -6.74
N ARG A 175 -1.39 8.57 -7.75
CA ARG A 175 -2.48 8.76 -8.73
C ARG A 175 -2.74 7.56 -9.65
N GLY A 176 -1.88 6.55 -9.68
CA GLY A 176 -2.10 5.35 -10.48
C GLY A 176 -0.82 4.76 -11.04
N ILE A 177 -0.66 3.45 -10.89
CA ILE A 177 0.37 2.66 -11.54
C ILE A 177 -0.22 1.37 -12.06
N MET A 178 0.29 0.85 -13.18
CA MET A 178 0.04 -0.52 -13.63
C MET A 178 1.37 -1.22 -13.76
N HIS A 179 1.49 -2.40 -13.16
CA HIS A 179 2.73 -3.16 -13.09
C HIS A 179 2.49 -4.66 -13.05
N ALA A 180 3.56 -5.43 -13.25
CA ALA A 180 3.61 -6.86 -13.04
C ALA A 180 4.75 -7.22 -12.06
N GLU A 181 4.56 -8.29 -11.29
CA GLU A 181 5.53 -8.86 -10.36
C GLU A 181 5.58 -10.38 -10.55
N MET A 182 6.67 -10.87 -11.15
CA MET A 182 6.79 -12.24 -11.64
C MET A 182 7.99 -12.97 -11.01
N PRO A 183 7.80 -14.17 -10.44
CA PRO A 183 8.88 -14.93 -9.80
C PRO A 183 9.92 -15.43 -10.81
N ARG A 184 11.20 -15.30 -10.46
CA ARG A 184 12.30 -15.90 -11.23
C ARG A 184 12.46 -17.39 -10.95
N GLN A 185 13.09 -18.09 -11.89
CA GLN A 185 13.48 -19.48 -11.71
C GLN A 185 14.68 -19.58 -10.77
N ASN A 186 14.46 -20.15 -9.59
CA ASN A 186 15.54 -20.50 -8.68
C ASN A 186 16.31 -21.75 -9.17
N PRO A 187 17.63 -21.82 -8.96
CA PRO A 187 18.46 -22.95 -9.43
C PRO A 187 18.03 -24.31 -8.89
N ASP A 188 17.47 -24.36 -7.68
CA ASP A 188 16.98 -25.56 -7.00
C ASP A 188 15.49 -25.86 -7.26
N GLY A 189 14.80 -25.03 -8.06
CA GLY A 189 13.37 -25.16 -8.31
C GLY A 189 12.47 -24.78 -7.13
N SER A 190 13.03 -24.18 -6.08
CA SER A 190 12.27 -23.67 -4.93
C SER A 190 11.39 -22.47 -5.33
N ALA A 191 10.35 -22.23 -4.53
CA ALA A 191 9.51 -21.05 -4.69
C ALA A 191 10.23 -19.79 -4.22
N ASN A 192 9.86 -18.64 -4.78
CA ASN A 192 10.28 -17.33 -4.27
C ASN A 192 9.38 -16.97 -3.09
N VAL A 193 10.00 -16.57 -1.98
CA VAL A 193 9.32 -16.33 -0.71
C VAL A 193 9.55 -14.89 -0.30
N GLY A 194 8.48 -14.19 0.09
CA GLY A 194 8.57 -12.80 0.50
C GLY A 194 7.31 -12.27 1.15
N LEU A 195 7.34 -11.00 1.49
CA LEU A 195 6.22 -10.26 2.08
C LEU A 195 5.77 -9.14 1.14
N GLN A 196 4.46 -8.97 0.99
CA GLN A 196 3.84 -7.81 0.36
C GLN A 196 3.05 -7.05 1.43
N LEU A 197 3.51 -5.86 1.81
CA LEU A 197 2.81 -4.97 2.74
C LEU A 197 2.18 -3.82 1.96
N TRP A 198 0.88 -3.57 2.16
CA TRP A 198 0.23 -2.36 1.66
C TRP A 198 0.04 -1.37 2.79
N VAL A 199 0.51 -0.14 2.56
CA VAL A 199 0.42 0.98 3.49
C VAL A 199 -0.41 2.09 2.84
N ASP A 200 -1.43 2.55 3.54
CA ASP A 200 -2.30 3.62 3.08
C ASP A 200 -1.53 4.93 2.95
N LEU A 201 -1.76 5.69 1.87
CA LEU A 201 -1.22 7.04 1.76
C LEU A 201 -2.11 8.04 2.52
N PRO A 202 -1.54 9.10 3.10
CA PRO A 202 -2.32 10.23 3.60
C PRO A 202 -3.16 10.79 2.46
N GLN A 203 -4.39 11.22 2.75
CA GLN A 203 -5.33 11.73 1.75
C GLN A 203 -4.70 12.75 0.79
N ALA A 204 -3.88 13.67 1.30
CA ALA A 204 -3.20 14.69 0.51
C ALA A 204 -2.21 14.13 -0.52
N LEU A 205 -1.67 12.93 -0.31
CA LEU A 205 -0.68 12.28 -1.16
C LEU A 205 -1.25 11.19 -2.07
N LYS A 206 -2.52 10.83 -1.93
CA LYS A 206 -3.15 9.82 -2.81
C LYS A 206 -3.18 10.18 -4.30
N LYS A 207 -2.88 11.43 -4.65
CA LYS A 207 -2.79 11.92 -6.04
C LYS A 207 -1.36 12.30 -6.46
N CYS A 208 -0.35 12.00 -5.64
CA CYS A 208 1.04 12.23 -6.03
C CYS A 208 1.45 11.36 -7.23
N GLU A 209 2.54 11.73 -7.90
CA GLU A 209 3.11 10.90 -8.96
C GLU A 209 3.63 9.57 -8.37
N PRO A 210 3.48 8.44 -9.10
CA PRO A 210 4.06 7.18 -8.68
C PRO A 210 5.58 7.28 -8.58
N ARG A 211 6.18 6.56 -7.63
CA ARG A 211 7.64 6.47 -7.49
C ARG A 211 8.08 5.13 -6.93
N TYR A 212 9.34 4.80 -7.14
CA TYR A 212 10.03 3.67 -6.52
C TYR A 212 11.15 4.14 -5.60
N ARG A 213 11.32 3.41 -4.51
CA ARG A 213 12.53 3.44 -3.69
C ARG A 213 12.96 2.01 -3.41
N ASP A 214 13.92 1.54 -4.19
CA ASP A 214 14.56 0.25 -3.96
C ASP A 214 15.59 0.39 -2.83
N LEU A 215 15.71 -0.66 -2.01
CA LEU A 215 16.69 -0.77 -0.95
C LEU A 215 17.36 -2.15 -1.04
N ARG A 216 18.65 -2.18 -1.36
CA ARG A 216 19.39 -3.45 -1.49
C ARG A 216 19.68 -4.03 -0.12
N ALA A 217 19.75 -5.36 -0.05
CA ALA A 217 20.04 -6.09 1.19
C ALA A 217 21.31 -5.57 1.89
N ALA A 218 22.34 -5.21 1.10
CA ALA A 218 23.61 -4.69 1.60
C ALA A 218 23.52 -3.28 2.20
N GLU A 219 22.47 -2.53 1.90
CA GLU A 219 22.21 -1.19 2.43
C GLU A 219 21.42 -1.22 3.74
N VAL A 220 20.82 -2.37 4.10
CA VAL A 220 20.00 -2.52 5.32
C VAL A 220 20.91 -2.64 6.54
N PRO A 221 20.90 -1.67 7.47
CA PRO A 221 21.69 -1.73 8.68
C PRO A 221 21.25 -2.88 9.59
N GLN A 222 22.18 -3.45 10.34
CA GLN A 222 21.92 -4.55 11.26
C GLN A 222 22.50 -4.24 12.64
N VAL A 223 21.82 -4.72 13.67
CA VAL A 223 22.30 -4.66 15.06
C VAL A 223 22.14 -6.03 15.71
N GLU A 224 23.14 -6.40 16.50
CA GLU A 224 23.10 -7.59 17.34
C GLU A 224 22.97 -7.17 18.81
N VAL A 225 22.06 -7.82 19.53
CA VAL A 225 21.78 -7.55 20.95
C VAL A 225 21.72 -8.84 21.74
N ASP A 226 21.65 -8.73 23.07
CA ASP A 226 21.62 -9.87 24.01
C ASP A 226 22.78 -10.84 23.75
N GLU A 227 24.00 -10.30 23.75
CA GLU A 227 25.25 -11.06 23.55
C GLU A 227 25.29 -11.81 22.20
N GLY A 228 24.66 -11.26 21.16
CA GLY A 228 24.65 -11.83 19.81
C GLY A 228 23.55 -12.87 19.56
N LYS A 229 22.69 -13.12 20.55
CA LYS A 229 21.55 -14.05 20.40
C LYS A 229 20.39 -13.47 19.60
N VAL A 230 20.33 -12.15 19.49
CA VAL A 230 19.30 -11.48 18.70
C VAL A 230 19.94 -10.65 17.61
N ARG A 231 19.51 -10.86 16.38
CA ARG A 231 19.87 -10.04 15.22
C ARG A 231 18.65 -9.29 14.72
N VAL A 232 18.80 -7.99 14.50
CA VAL A 232 17.75 -7.12 13.96
C VAL A 232 18.25 -6.47 12.68
N LYS A 233 17.53 -6.66 11.58
CA LYS A 233 17.68 -5.83 10.38
C LYS A 233 16.74 -4.63 10.48
N VAL A 234 17.30 -3.43 10.42
CA VAL A 234 16.57 -2.17 10.56
C VAL A 234 16.17 -1.68 9.17
N ILE A 235 15.11 -2.27 8.62
CA ILE A 235 14.64 -1.96 7.25
C ILE A 235 14.11 -0.52 7.19
N SER A 236 13.25 -0.15 8.13
CA SER A 236 12.74 1.20 8.30
C SER A 236 12.55 1.51 9.78
N GLY A 237 12.93 2.71 10.22
CA GLY A 237 12.86 3.14 11.61
C GLY A 237 14.18 2.97 12.34
N GLN A 238 14.14 2.48 13.58
CA GLN A 238 15.36 2.32 14.38
C GLN A 238 15.28 1.16 15.38
N SER A 239 16.45 0.63 15.74
CA SER A 239 16.60 -0.37 16.79
C SER A 239 17.94 -0.19 17.47
N HIS A 240 17.93 -0.08 18.82
CA HIS A 240 19.13 -0.09 19.66
C HIS A 240 20.25 0.89 19.21
N GLY A 241 19.86 2.12 18.87
CA GLY A 241 20.78 3.19 18.45
C GLY A 241 21.20 3.14 16.98
N ILE A 242 20.65 2.21 16.19
CA ILE A 242 20.86 2.13 14.74
C ILE A 242 19.61 2.57 14.01
N ASP A 243 19.74 3.59 13.15
CA ASP A 243 18.70 4.06 12.24
C ASP A 243 18.76 3.32 10.90
N SER A 244 17.61 3.22 10.23
CA SER A 244 17.51 2.78 8.83
C SER A 244 17.98 3.85 7.84
N VAL A 245 18.05 3.47 6.57
CA VAL A 245 18.05 4.43 5.46
C VAL A 245 16.75 5.26 5.53
N LYS A 246 16.85 6.54 5.18
CA LYS A 246 15.73 7.51 5.22
C LYS A 246 14.97 7.57 3.90
N ASP A 247 13.82 8.25 3.94
CA ASP A 247 13.00 8.63 2.78
C ASP A 247 12.48 7.44 1.94
N LEU A 248 12.16 6.34 2.64
CA LEU A 248 11.68 5.09 2.03
C LEU A 248 10.19 5.19 1.64
N ALA A 249 9.33 5.57 2.58
CA ALA A 249 7.87 5.61 2.43
C ALA A 249 7.31 6.97 2.83
N TYR A 250 6.22 7.41 2.20
CA TYR A 250 5.57 8.66 2.57
C TYR A 250 4.79 8.55 3.88
N THR A 251 4.15 7.40 4.12
CA THR A 251 3.52 7.13 5.41
C THR A 251 4.57 6.58 6.37
N PRO A 252 4.81 7.24 7.53
CA PRO A 252 5.76 6.74 8.52
C PRO A 252 5.45 5.30 8.95
N VAL A 253 6.38 4.40 8.62
CA VAL A 253 6.31 2.98 8.89
C VAL A 253 7.68 2.45 9.30
N TRP A 254 7.71 1.69 10.38
CA TRP A 254 8.87 0.95 10.84
C TRP A 254 8.69 -0.52 10.49
N ILE A 255 9.77 -1.12 9.99
CA ILE A 255 9.84 -2.53 9.62
C ILE A 255 11.16 -3.06 10.15
N LEU A 256 11.09 -4.07 11.01
CA LEU A 256 12.25 -4.73 11.60
C LEU A 256 12.14 -6.23 11.32
N ASP A 257 13.16 -6.84 10.72
CA ASP A 257 13.27 -8.31 10.60
C ASP A 257 14.17 -8.81 11.74
N ILE A 258 13.55 -9.51 12.69
CA ILE A 258 14.15 -9.89 13.97
C ILE A 258 14.27 -11.41 14.01
N GLU A 259 15.49 -11.88 14.31
CA GLU A 259 15.78 -13.28 14.57
C GLU A 259 16.34 -13.43 15.98
N ILE A 260 15.73 -14.32 16.76
CA ILE A 260 16.08 -14.62 18.14
C ILE A 260 16.50 -16.09 18.22
N GLN A 261 17.75 -16.34 18.58
CA GLN A 261 18.26 -17.68 18.87
C GLN A 261 17.69 -18.20 20.20
N PRO A 262 17.67 -19.53 20.43
CA PRO A 262 17.25 -20.11 21.70
C PRO A 262 17.87 -19.44 22.93
N GLY A 263 17.03 -19.01 23.87
CA GLY A 263 17.44 -18.31 25.09
C GLY A 263 17.79 -16.84 24.89
N GLY A 264 17.57 -16.29 23.69
CA GLY A 264 17.68 -14.88 23.38
C GLY A 264 16.42 -14.09 23.72
N LYS A 265 16.57 -12.80 24.00
CA LYS A 265 15.47 -11.88 24.31
C LYS A 265 15.71 -10.49 23.76
N ILE A 266 14.63 -9.79 23.42
CA ILE A 266 14.66 -8.41 22.94
C ILE A 266 13.56 -7.57 23.59
N THR A 267 13.89 -6.31 23.85
CA THR A 267 12.93 -5.26 24.17
C THR A 267 13.04 -4.19 23.10
N GLN A 268 12.07 -4.14 22.19
CA GLN A 268 12.08 -3.20 21.07
C GLN A 268 11.19 -2.00 21.38
N PRO A 269 11.74 -0.77 21.46
CA PRO A 269 10.93 0.43 21.57
C PRO A 269 10.20 0.73 20.26
N LEU A 270 9.00 1.29 20.36
CA LEU A 270 8.16 1.73 19.24
C LEU A 270 7.56 3.10 19.55
N PRO A 271 7.32 3.96 18.53
CA PRO A 271 6.71 5.26 18.77
C PRO A 271 5.32 5.11 19.42
N GLU A 272 5.08 5.82 20.53
CA GLU A 272 3.81 5.73 21.27
C GLU A 272 2.62 6.08 20.38
N GLY A 273 1.51 5.37 20.55
CA GLY A 273 0.29 5.59 19.77
C GLY A 273 0.32 5.01 18.36
N TRP A 274 1.47 4.55 17.87
CA TRP A 274 1.52 3.85 16.58
C TRP A 274 0.81 2.50 16.65
N ASN A 275 0.13 2.12 15.57
CA ASN A 275 -0.39 0.77 15.43
C ASN A 275 0.76 -0.18 15.12
N ALA A 276 0.82 -1.34 15.78
CA ALA A 276 1.92 -2.28 15.64
C ALA A 276 1.46 -3.74 15.65
N PHE A 277 2.19 -4.58 14.92
CA PHE A 277 1.99 -6.02 14.91
C PHE A 277 3.31 -6.76 14.61
N GLY A 278 3.41 -7.99 15.08
CA GLY A 278 4.44 -8.95 14.72
C GLY A 278 3.87 -10.03 13.79
N TYR A 279 4.68 -10.56 12.88
CA TYR A 279 4.31 -11.70 12.05
C TYR A 279 5.43 -12.74 12.03
N MET A 280 5.14 -13.94 12.56
CA MET A 280 6.10 -15.02 12.67
C MET A 280 6.38 -15.67 11.31
N LEU A 281 7.64 -15.57 10.86
CA LEU A 281 8.12 -16.16 9.62
C LEU A 281 8.56 -17.61 9.83
N GLU A 282 9.33 -17.86 10.89
CA GLU A 282 9.95 -19.15 11.21
C GLU A 282 9.98 -19.38 12.73
N GLY A 283 9.85 -20.64 13.14
CA GLY A 283 9.86 -21.01 14.55
C GLY A 283 8.69 -20.43 15.34
N SER A 284 8.91 -20.22 16.63
CA SER A 284 7.96 -19.58 17.55
C SER A 284 8.71 -18.59 18.46
N ALA A 285 7.98 -17.62 18.99
CA ALA A 285 8.51 -16.69 19.99
C ALA A 285 7.43 -16.36 21.02
N THR A 286 7.87 -16.07 22.24
CA THR A 286 7.01 -15.65 23.35
C THR A 286 6.99 -14.13 23.39
N PHE A 287 5.81 -13.54 23.28
CA PHE A 287 5.61 -12.09 23.33
C PHE A 287 4.97 -11.65 24.65
N GLY A 288 5.29 -10.43 25.08
CA GLY A 288 4.70 -9.79 26.26
C GLY A 288 5.63 -9.80 27.48
N GLU A 289 5.22 -9.05 28.51
CA GLU A 289 5.96 -8.94 29.77
C GLU A 289 5.75 -10.19 30.64
N LYS A 290 6.75 -10.49 31.49
CA LYS A 290 6.71 -11.61 32.43
C LYS A 290 5.40 -11.64 33.23
N GLY A 291 4.71 -12.77 33.19
CA GLY A 291 3.41 -12.97 33.86
C GLY A 291 2.18 -12.68 32.97
N ASN A 292 2.36 -12.09 31.78
CA ASN A 292 1.31 -11.93 30.77
C ASN A 292 1.88 -12.19 29.36
N GLN A 293 2.46 -13.39 29.20
CA GLN A 293 3.16 -13.79 27.99
C GLN A 293 2.27 -14.69 27.11
N THR A 294 2.48 -14.63 25.80
CA THR A 294 1.82 -15.51 24.83
C THR A 294 2.84 -16.07 23.86
N VAL A 295 2.88 -17.40 23.72
CA VAL A 295 3.65 -18.07 22.68
C VAL A 295 2.93 -17.88 21.34
N VAL A 296 3.66 -17.42 20.33
CA VAL A 296 3.14 -17.15 18.99
C VAL A 296 3.91 -18.03 18.01
N GLU A 297 3.16 -18.91 17.34
CA GLU A 297 3.69 -19.92 16.41
C GLU A 297 3.91 -19.34 15.01
N GLN A 298 4.66 -20.07 14.18
CA GLN A 298 4.88 -19.75 12.77
C GLN A 298 3.57 -19.40 12.04
N TYR A 299 3.64 -18.40 11.15
CA TYR A 299 2.55 -17.84 10.37
C TYR A 299 1.42 -17.18 11.16
N HIS A 300 1.59 -16.99 12.47
CA HIS A 300 0.67 -16.17 13.25
C HIS A 300 1.06 -14.70 13.22
N ASN A 301 0.03 -13.87 13.23
CA ASN A 301 0.13 -12.46 13.51
C ASN A 301 -0.17 -12.21 14.99
N VAL A 302 0.63 -11.37 15.64
CA VAL A 302 0.41 -10.85 16.99
C VAL A 302 0.19 -9.34 16.90
N VAL A 303 -0.99 -8.87 17.26
CA VAL A 303 -1.38 -7.46 17.23
C VAL A 303 -1.21 -6.88 18.62
N PHE A 304 -0.57 -5.72 18.71
CA PHE A 304 -0.34 -5.02 19.96
C PHE A 304 -1.34 -3.88 20.15
N GLU A 305 -1.65 -3.56 21.40
CA GLU A 305 -2.35 -2.32 21.74
C GLU A 305 -1.44 -1.11 21.44
N PRO A 306 -1.99 0.03 20.98
CA PRO A 306 -1.20 1.24 20.72
C PRO A 306 -0.59 1.87 21.98
N LYS A 307 -1.20 1.59 23.15
CA LYS A 307 -0.71 2.04 24.44
C LYS A 307 0.52 1.23 24.86
N GLY A 308 1.55 1.93 25.27
CA GLY A 308 2.84 1.36 25.67
C GLY A 308 3.95 1.70 24.69
N GLU A 309 5.17 1.59 25.16
CA GLU A 309 6.38 2.11 24.52
C GLU A 309 7.23 0.98 23.93
N VAL A 310 7.09 -0.24 24.43
CA VAL A 310 7.96 -1.36 24.06
C VAL A 310 7.21 -2.64 23.74
N VAL A 311 7.81 -3.48 22.90
CA VAL A 311 7.41 -4.88 22.69
C VAL A 311 8.53 -5.77 23.22
N HIS A 312 8.19 -6.72 24.07
CA HIS A 312 9.08 -7.79 24.52
C HIS A 312 8.86 -9.05 23.70
N ALA A 313 9.96 -9.69 23.29
CA ALA A 313 9.94 -11.00 22.66
C ALA A 313 11.14 -11.84 23.13
N GLU A 314 10.94 -13.14 23.29
CA GLU A 314 11.99 -14.10 23.65
C GLU A 314 11.75 -15.46 23.02
N VAL A 315 12.81 -16.27 22.91
CA VAL A 315 12.73 -17.67 22.50
C VAL A 315 13.26 -18.53 23.64
N ASP A 316 12.53 -19.60 23.96
CA ASP A 316 12.91 -20.51 25.04
C ASP A 316 14.32 -21.08 24.84
N ALA A 317 15.09 -21.22 25.92
CA ALA A 317 16.46 -21.72 25.86
C ALA A 317 16.55 -23.19 25.40
N GLY A 318 15.49 -23.97 25.59
CA GLY A 318 15.34 -25.33 25.11
C GLY A 318 14.69 -25.44 23.72
N ALA A 319 14.40 -24.33 23.03
CA ALA A 319 13.84 -24.38 21.69
C ALA A 319 14.82 -24.99 20.67
N GLU A 320 14.31 -25.82 19.76
CA GLU A 320 15.11 -26.47 18.72
C GLU A 320 15.53 -25.54 17.58
N ARG A 321 14.81 -24.43 17.39
CA ARG A 321 14.98 -23.48 16.28
C ARG A 321 14.86 -22.04 16.77
N SER A 322 15.53 -21.13 16.07
CA SER A 322 15.34 -19.69 16.25
C SER A 322 13.90 -19.28 15.95
N GLY A 323 13.42 -18.24 16.62
CA GLY A 323 12.20 -17.54 16.25
C GLY A 323 12.55 -16.34 15.35
N ARG A 324 11.98 -16.29 14.15
CA ARG A 324 12.16 -15.16 13.22
C ARG A 324 10.81 -14.52 12.89
N PHE A 325 10.72 -13.21 13.04
CA PHE A 325 9.51 -12.45 12.76
C PHE A 325 9.82 -11.05 12.24
N VAL A 326 8.87 -10.50 11.49
CA VAL A 326 8.87 -9.06 11.24
C VAL A 326 8.06 -8.35 12.31
N LEU A 327 8.58 -7.27 12.87
CA LEU A 327 7.84 -6.33 13.70
C LEU A 327 7.60 -5.06 12.88
N ILE A 328 6.32 -4.71 12.71
CA ILE A 328 5.89 -3.62 11.86
C ILE A 328 5.05 -2.64 12.70
N ALA A 329 5.39 -1.36 12.64
CA ALA A 329 4.65 -0.30 13.32
C ALA A 329 4.46 0.91 12.40
N GLY A 330 3.33 1.60 12.48
CA GLY A 330 3.06 2.72 11.57
C GLY A 330 2.13 3.74 12.20
N THR A 331 2.25 4.99 11.76
CA THR A 331 1.39 6.07 12.24
C THR A 331 -0.05 5.82 11.80
N PRO A 332 -1.04 5.75 12.72
CA PRO A 332 -2.43 5.73 12.35
C PRO A 332 -2.76 7.01 11.58
N LEU A 333 -3.61 6.88 10.56
CA LEU A 333 -4.11 7.99 9.78
C LEU A 333 -5.55 8.24 10.20
N ASP A 334 -5.86 9.46 10.60
CA ASP A 334 -7.24 9.88 10.90
C ASP A 334 -7.97 10.19 9.59
N GLN A 335 -8.25 9.15 8.82
CA GLN A 335 -8.95 9.26 7.55
C GLN A 335 -9.83 8.05 7.28
N LYS A 336 -10.87 8.26 6.48
CA LYS A 336 -11.70 7.16 6.00
C LYS A 336 -10.93 6.33 4.98
N VAL A 337 -11.01 5.01 5.09
CA VAL A 337 -10.46 4.07 4.10
C VAL A 337 -11.61 3.41 3.36
N VAL A 338 -11.64 3.55 2.04
CA VAL A 338 -12.54 2.84 1.14
C VAL A 338 -11.68 2.07 0.16
N GLN A 339 -11.64 0.75 0.34
CA GLN A 339 -10.88 -0.16 -0.50
C GLN A 339 -11.84 -0.99 -1.36
N TYR A 340 -11.56 -1.04 -2.66
CA TYR A 340 -12.19 -1.99 -3.57
C TYR A 340 -11.14 -2.55 -4.53
N GLY A 341 -10.74 -3.80 -4.29
CA GLY A 341 -9.64 -4.44 -5.03
C GLY A 341 -8.35 -3.61 -4.95
N PRO A 342 -7.79 -3.18 -6.10
CA PRO A 342 -6.52 -2.45 -6.16
C PRO A 342 -6.59 -0.96 -5.79
N PHE A 343 -7.78 -0.41 -5.58
CA PHE A 343 -7.98 1.02 -5.37
C PHE A 343 -8.35 1.31 -3.92
N VAL A 344 -7.57 2.17 -3.26
CA VAL A 344 -7.73 2.53 -1.86
C VAL A 344 -7.81 4.05 -1.74
N LEU A 345 -9.02 4.57 -1.61
CA LEU A 345 -9.31 6.00 -1.56
C LEU A 345 -10.12 6.35 -0.30
N ASN A 346 -10.60 7.59 -0.16
CA ASN A 346 -11.28 8.04 1.05
C ASN A 346 -12.82 8.04 0.93
N SER A 347 -13.36 7.82 -0.27
CA SER A 347 -14.80 7.79 -0.55
C SER A 347 -15.15 6.75 -1.62
N GLN A 348 -16.45 6.38 -1.71
CA GLN A 348 -16.91 5.45 -2.74
C GLN A 348 -16.81 6.10 -4.12
N GLU A 349 -17.14 7.38 -4.20
CA GLU A 349 -17.08 8.21 -5.40
C GLU A 349 -15.65 8.24 -5.98
N GLU A 350 -14.63 8.41 -5.14
CA GLU A 350 -13.23 8.37 -5.58
C GLU A 350 -12.79 6.98 -6.07
N VAL A 351 -13.27 5.90 -5.44
CA VAL A 351 -13.02 4.53 -5.92
C VAL A 351 -13.69 4.31 -7.27
N TYR A 352 -14.94 4.72 -7.44
CA TYR A 352 -15.63 4.64 -8.73
C TYR A 352 -14.91 5.46 -9.81
N GLN A 353 -14.44 6.66 -9.47
CA GLN A 353 -13.63 7.47 -10.38
C GLN A 353 -12.32 6.77 -10.75
N ALA A 354 -11.66 6.07 -9.80
CA ALA A 354 -10.46 5.30 -10.10
C ALA A 354 -10.69 4.16 -11.09
N PHE A 355 -11.83 3.47 -10.98
CA PHE A 355 -12.25 2.49 -11.99
C PHE A 355 -12.45 3.13 -13.37
N MET A 356 -13.16 4.25 -13.42
CA MET A 356 -13.40 4.97 -14.68
C MET A 356 -12.09 5.45 -15.31
N ASP A 357 -11.19 6.02 -14.50
CA ASP A 357 -9.88 6.50 -14.94
C ASP A 357 -9.02 5.36 -15.50
N TYR A 358 -9.03 4.20 -14.84
CA TYR A 358 -8.33 3.01 -15.32
C TYR A 358 -8.90 2.52 -16.65
N GLN A 359 -10.23 2.36 -16.75
CA GLN A 359 -10.90 1.87 -17.96
C GLN A 359 -10.78 2.82 -19.15
N THR A 360 -10.78 4.12 -18.89
CA THR A 360 -10.69 5.15 -19.94
C THR A 360 -9.27 5.63 -20.19
N HIS A 361 -8.29 5.12 -19.44
CA HIS A 361 -6.87 5.48 -19.53
C HIS A 361 -6.64 6.98 -19.31
N SER A 362 -7.12 7.52 -18.19
CA SER A 362 -7.02 8.94 -17.84
C SER A 362 -6.51 9.16 -16.42
N ASN A 363 -6.14 10.40 -16.11
CA ASN A 363 -5.85 10.89 -14.76
C ASN A 363 -4.85 10.04 -13.97
N GLY A 364 -3.80 9.54 -14.63
CA GLY A 364 -2.76 8.69 -14.04
C GLY A 364 -2.63 7.34 -14.72
N PHE A 365 -3.64 6.91 -15.49
CA PHE A 365 -3.61 5.65 -16.23
C PHE A 365 -3.46 5.83 -17.74
N GLU A 366 -3.01 6.99 -18.22
CA GLU A 366 -2.84 7.28 -19.65
C GLU A 366 -1.92 6.27 -20.36
N ARG A 367 -0.88 5.80 -19.65
CA ARG A 367 0.09 4.83 -20.15
C ARG A 367 -0.40 3.39 -20.12
N ALA A 368 -1.52 3.09 -19.45
CA ALA A 368 -2.08 1.74 -19.46
C ALA A 368 -2.66 1.37 -20.83
N LYS A 369 -2.92 2.35 -21.71
CA LYS A 369 -3.55 2.11 -23.01
C LYS A 369 -2.63 1.31 -23.94
N GLY A 370 -2.94 0.03 -24.09
CA GLY A 370 -2.19 -0.89 -24.95
C GLY A 370 -0.80 -1.24 -24.41
N TRP A 371 -0.54 -0.97 -23.13
CA TRP A 371 0.65 -1.47 -22.46
C TRP A 371 0.41 -2.90 -22.00
N GLU A 372 1.42 -3.73 -22.20
CA GLU A 372 1.50 -5.09 -21.69
C GLU A 372 2.94 -5.30 -21.21
N SER A 373 3.13 -5.85 -20.01
CA SER A 373 4.48 -6.19 -19.54
C SER A 373 5.06 -7.35 -20.34
N GLU A 374 6.37 -7.34 -20.57
CA GLU A 374 7.05 -8.50 -21.17
C GLU A 374 7.08 -9.68 -20.19
N ILE A 375 7.25 -9.41 -18.89
CA ILE A 375 7.31 -10.45 -17.86
C ILE A 375 5.95 -11.12 -17.62
N GLY A 376 4.84 -10.40 -17.76
CA GLY A 376 3.49 -10.93 -17.56
C GLY A 376 3.05 -11.92 -18.64
N LYS A 377 3.60 -11.78 -19.86
CA LYS A 377 3.37 -12.71 -20.99
C LYS A 377 3.87 -14.13 -20.71
N THR A 378 4.77 -14.31 -19.75
CA THR A 378 5.37 -15.61 -19.41
C THR A 378 4.42 -16.54 -18.66
N MET A 379 3.21 -16.10 -18.32
CA MET A 379 2.13 -16.96 -17.86
C MET A 379 1.70 -17.91 -19.00
N LEU A 380 2.37 -19.06 -19.08
CA LEU A 380 2.01 -20.15 -19.98
C LEU A 380 0.56 -20.58 -19.73
N HIS A 381 -0.24 -20.60 -20.81
CA HIS A 381 -1.57 -21.20 -20.85
C HIS A 381 -1.57 -22.69 -20.51
#